data_AF-A2QE41-F1
#
_entry.id   AF-A2QE41-F1
#
_cell.length_a   1.000
_cell.length_b   1.000
_cell.length_c   1.000
_cell.angle_alpha   90.00
_cell.angle_beta   90.00
_cell.angle_gamma   90.00
#
_symmetry.space_group_name_H-M   'P 1'
#
loop_
_entity.id
_entity.type
_entity.pdbx_description
1 polymer ?
#
loop_
_entity_poly.entity_id
_entity_poly.type
_entity_poly.pdbx_seq_one_letter_code
_entity_poly.pdbx_strand_id
1 'polypeptide(L)'
;MSFQGILDGPWADHYHTARSSMTMLWQQQFHPRRLRARPVRTLVILAATCFFTLLLLSRSSQPHVSYWLRYPSYPPSRERPEDLPMVFTSEGHTLRRNDSLSNNLQKSTPSFHLLIPASQKSASLCRTLTSSMILNYPPPTLISYGKSPPKGYTDYAAMVDRIAGIYNYLAYNPQIKDEDLVLIVDSQDVFFQLPPEVLIQRFQKLLKENNEKLLKKYGTVTVDRPYRTGSQETIQKYSQRVLFAASKECFPGLTLDAGCVTVPESSLPPDAYGWKTDIHPQGHLNRPRWLKPGAVVGQAADLKMIYAEVLRFVHQHRNARGDYLAMTQMFGRQEYVRELERRDSANGFMEWLYTLVGISDASNITGATQPHLESGTRYEYGIGVDYESRLFFNMRNAKMDVEWLHYNNVTKTSAVQMQHGVPREKRLLIPSDITPENIGNPFIQPKFGKDDWLNPPFNETLDKLPNPRNHTWHNLPLMTNIHSASVPALLHVDGDHSVLDKWWSEMWYQPWARALLRKYMRTPNGFDAAQSSLLGGQEWWDMRGGRGGLWTDKGEWLAYTEVCGSYDKELFDDDFGPFGKESGEDADEPVYNRFGNVIKGKEKPDIW
;
A
#
# COMPACT_ATOMS: atom_id res chain seq x y z
N MET A 1 28.59 60.21 -21.63
CA MET A 1 29.37 61.28 -20.96
C MET A 1 30.36 60.57 -20.04
N SER A 2 31.59 60.34 -20.49
CA SER A 2 32.77 61.22 -20.32
C SER A 2 33.02 61.53 -18.83
N PHE A 3 33.98 60.84 -18.21
CA PHE A 3 35.40 61.24 -18.07
C PHE A 3 35.65 62.38 -17.09
N GLN A 4 36.45 62.07 -16.07
CA GLN A 4 37.50 62.88 -15.44
C GLN A 4 38.34 61.86 -14.65
N GLY A 5 39.67 61.71 -14.76
CA GLY A 5 40.75 62.56 -15.26
C GLY A 5 41.89 62.41 -14.23
N ILE A 6 42.94 61.63 -14.54
CA ILE A 6 44.30 62.10 -14.92
C ILE A 6 45.15 62.61 -13.73
N LEU A 7 46.29 61.95 -13.43
CA LEU A 7 47.64 62.50 -13.66
C LEU A 7 48.78 61.51 -13.35
N ASP A 8 49.80 61.60 -14.18
CA ASP A 8 50.99 60.77 -14.36
C ASP A 8 52.13 61.07 -13.37
N GLY A 9 53.11 60.16 -13.24
CA GLY A 9 54.45 60.51 -12.71
C GLY A 9 55.33 59.35 -12.21
N PRO A 10 56.68 59.43 -12.32
CA PRO A 10 57.51 58.34 -12.82
C PRO A 10 58.29 57.59 -11.73
N TRP A 11 57.65 56.63 -11.05
CA TRP A 11 58.35 55.69 -10.13
C TRP A 11 57.81 54.26 -10.23
N ALA A 12 57.34 53.88 -11.43
CA ALA A 12 56.85 52.53 -11.74
C ALA A 12 57.94 51.43 -11.75
N ASP A 13 59.22 51.78 -11.55
CA ASP A 13 60.35 50.87 -11.72
C ASP A 13 61.07 50.45 -10.42
N HIS A 14 60.49 50.68 -9.24
CA HIS A 14 61.13 50.31 -7.96
C HIS A 14 60.32 49.41 -7.01
N TYR A 15 59.24 48.78 -7.49
CA TYR A 15 58.51 47.77 -6.70
C TYR A 15 58.49 46.35 -7.30
N HIS A 16 59.08 46.15 -8.48
CA HIS A 16 59.12 44.83 -9.14
C HIS A 16 60.39 44.01 -8.89
N THR A 17 61.38 44.53 -8.16
CA THR A 17 62.70 43.87 -7.98
C THR A 17 62.95 43.26 -6.60
N ALA A 18 62.01 43.38 -5.65
CA ALA A 18 62.15 42.78 -4.31
C ALA A 18 61.28 41.52 -4.10
N ARG A 19 60.27 41.27 -4.95
CA ARG A 19 59.34 40.13 -4.79
C ARG A 19 59.72 38.87 -5.60
N SER A 20 60.61 38.99 -6.59
CA SER A 20 61.13 37.84 -7.35
C SER A 20 62.36 37.19 -6.69
N SER A 21 63.08 37.91 -5.82
CA SER A 21 64.29 37.38 -5.15
C SER A 21 63.98 36.54 -3.90
N MET A 22 62.78 36.66 -3.33
CA MET A 22 62.33 35.81 -2.20
C MET A 22 61.68 34.49 -2.66
N THR A 23 61.32 34.37 -3.93
CA THR A 23 60.63 33.18 -4.47
C THR A 23 61.60 32.09 -4.96
N MET A 24 62.86 32.41 -5.28
CA MET A 24 63.84 31.39 -5.68
C MET A 24 64.47 30.63 -4.49
N LEU A 25 64.59 31.25 -3.32
CA LEU A 25 65.18 30.62 -2.13
C LEU A 25 64.20 29.70 -1.38
N TRP A 26 62.89 29.98 -1.45
CA TRP A 26 61.86 29.11 -0.85
C TRP A 26 61.49 27.90 -1.71
N GLN A 27 61.69 27.96 -3.04
CA GLN A 27 61.45 26.82 -3.93
C GLN A 27 62.57 25.76 -3.91
N GLN A 28 63.73 26.03 -3.28
CA GLN A 28 64.83 25.07 -3.19
C GLN A 28 64.86 24.24 -1.89
N GLN A 29 64.09 24.59 -0.85
CA GLN A 29 64.13 23.89 0.44
C GLN A 29 63.06 22.81 0.64
N PHE A 30 62.04 22.72 -0.23
CA PHE A 30 60.99 21.69 -0.16
C PHE A 30 60.85 20.85 -1.44
N HIS A 31 61.97 20.51 -2.07
CA HIS A 31 62.00 19.33 -2.91
C HIS A 31 62.16 18.09 -2.02
N PRO A 32 61.13 17.22 -1.90
CA PRO A 32 61.40 15.88 -1.40
C PRO A 32 62.37 15.26 -2.38
N ARG A 33 63.56 14.91 -1.88
CA ARG A 33 64.54 14.09 -2.61
C ARG A 33 63.77 12.98 -3.32
N ARG A 34 63.80 12.97 -4.65
CA ARG A 34 63.28 11.87 -5.48
C ARG A 34 64.04 10.60 -5.10
N LEU A 35 63.59 9.93 -4.05
CA LEU A 35 63.82 8.51 -3.87
C LEU A 35 63.36 7.86 -5.17
N ARG A 36 64.25 7.13 -5.84
CA ARG A 36 63.97 6.36 -7.05
C ARG A 36 62.67 5.56 -6.80
N ALA A 37 61.56 6.04 -7.36
CA ALA A 37 60.21 5.54 -7.11
C ALA A 37 59.85 4.32 -7.97
N ARG A 38 60.83 3.69 -8.63
CA ARG A 38 60.61 2.48 -9.41
C ARG A 38 60.34 1.25 -8.52
N PRO A 39 61.16 0.89 -7.52
CA PRO A 39 60.91 -0.28 -6.68
C PRO A 39 59.64 -0.15 -5.82
N VAL A 40 59.32 1.06 -5.34
CA VAL A 40 58.12 1.29 -4.51
C VAL A 40 56.84 1.21 -5.34
N ARG A 41 56.82 1.78 -6.56
CA ARG A 41 55.66 1.63 -7.46
C ARG A 41 55.48 0.18 -7.90
N THR A 42 56.56 -0.55 -8.20
CA THR A 42 56.46 -1.98 -8.51
C THR A 42 56.00 -2.79 -7.30
N LEU A 43 56.42 -2.47 -6.08
CA LEU A 43 55.94 -3.13 -4.86
C LEU A 43 54.47 -2.85 -4.59
N VAL A 44 53.99 -1.62 -4.81
CA VAL A 44 52.57 -1.28 -4.68
C VAL A 44 51.74 -1.98 -5.75
N ILE A 45 52.23 -2.07 -6.99
CA ILE A 45 51.55 -2.81 -8.07
C ILE A 45 51.58 -4.31 -7.80
N LEU A 46 52.68 -4.87 -7.30
CA LEU A 46 52.78 -6.28 -6.88
C LEU A 46 51.87 -6.57 -5.69
N ALA A 47 51.79 -5.69 -4.71
CA ALA A 47 50.87 -5.83 -3.59
C ALA A 47 49.42 -5.74 -4.05
N ALA A 48 49.08 -4.79 -4.92
CA ALA A 48 47.75 -4.67 -5.49
C ALA A 48 47.38 -5.87 -6.36
N THR A 49 48.29 -6.36 -7.20
CA THR A 49 48.06 -7.55 -8.03
C THR A 49 48.00 -8.82 -7.19
N CYS A 50 48.85 -9.01 -6.18
CA CYS A 50 48.74 -10.11 -5.22
C CYS A 50 47.45 -10.05 -4.41
N PHE A 51 47.00 -8.85 -4.03
CA PHE A 51 45.72 -8.66 -3.34
C PHE A 51 44.54 -8.98 -4.27
N PHE A 52 44.61 -8.54 -5.53
CA PHE A 52 43.62 -8.88 -6.57
C PHE A 52 43.61 -10.38 -6.87
N THR A 53 44.76 -11.04 -6.98
CA THR A 53 44.83 -12.48 -7.22
C THR A 53 44.39 -13.27 -6.01
N LEU A 54 44.73 -12.86 -4.79
CA LEU A 54 44.23 -13.46 -3.55
C LEU A 54 42.72 -13.31 -3.41
N LEU A 55 42.12 -12.18 -3.80
CA LEU A 55 40.67 -11.99 -3.84
C LEU A 55 39.99 -12.85 -4.92
N LEU A 56 40.62 -13.01 -6.08
CA LEU A 56 40.12 -13.88 -7.15
C LEU A 56 40.25 -15.38 -6.78
N LEU A 57 41.29 -15.74 -6.01
CA LEU A 57 41.57 -17.09 -5.54
C LEU A 57 40.84 -17.43 -4.23
N SER A 58 40.39 -16.45 -3.44
CA SER A 58 39.60 -16.65 -2.22
C SER A 58 38.14 -17.03 -2.49
N ARG A 59 37.84 -17.63 -3.65
CA ARG A 59 36.59 -18.36 -3.85
C ARG A 59 36.56 -19.45 -2.79
N SER A 60 35.84 -19.20 -1.70
CA SER A 60 35.53 -20.22 -0.73
C SER A 60 34.83 -21.35 -1.48
N SER A 61 35.50 -22.48 -1.56
CA SER A 61 35.00 -23.76 -2.06
C SER A 61 33.97 -24.35 -1.08
N GLN A 62 33.02 -23.54 -0.62
CA GLN A 62 31.84 -24.06 0.05
C GLN A 62 30.92 -24.64 -1.03
N PRO A 63 30.33 -25.82 -0.79
CA PRO A 63 29.36 -26.37 -1.73
C PRO A 63 28.22 -25.38 -1.89
N HIS A 64 27.85 -25.08 -3.14
CA HIS A 64 26.74 -24.19 -3.48
C HIS A 64 25.46 -24.71 -2.82
N VAL A 65 24.97 -24.03 -1.78
CA VAL A 65 23.73 -24.41 -1.10
C VAL A 65 22.60 -23.63 -1.75
N SER A 66 21.74 -24.33 -2.51
CA SER A 66 20.50 -23.72 -2.97
C SER A 66 19.57 -23.51 -1.77
N TYR A 67 19.52 -22.29 -1.25
CA TYR A 67 18.64 -21.93 -0.13
C TYR A 67 17.18 -22.01 -0.54
N TRP A 68 16.90 -21.75 -1.83
CA TRP A 68 15.59 -21.95 -2.42
C TRP A 68 15.07 -23.40 -2.31
N LEU A 69 15.94 -24.41 -2.49
CA LEU A 69 15.59 -25.82 -2.29
C LEU A 69 15.56 -26.20 -0.80
N ARG A 70 16.51 -25.67 -0.02
CA ARG A 70 16.61 -25.94 1.43
C ARG A 70 15.40 -25.43 2.20
N TYR A 71 14.85 -24.30 1.78
CA TYR A 71 13.68 -23.64 2.35
C TYR A 71 12.60 -23.50 1.25
N PRO A 72 11.65 -24.45 1.16
CA PRO A 72 10.69 -24.52 0.06
C PRO A 72 9.98 -23.19 -0.19
N SER A 73 10.20 -22.62 -1.37
CA SER A 73 9.78 -21.25 -1.74
C SER A 73 8.76 -21.20 -2.89
N TYR A 74 8.10 -22.32 -3.19
CA TYR A 74 7.10 -22.40 -4.26
C TYR A 74 5.87 -21.52 -3.94
N PRO A 75 5.38 -20.70 -4.89
CA PRO A 75 4.14 -19.95 -4.71
C PRO A 75 2.93 -20.90 -4.66
N PRO A 76 1.81 -20.48 -4.04
CA PRO A 76 0.62 -21.33 -3.90
C PRO A 76 -0.13 -21.48 -5.22
N SER A 77 -0.11 -20.45 -6.06
CA SER A 77 -0.75 -20.39 -7.38
C SER A 77 0.31 -20.08 -8.45
N ARG A 78 0.04 -20.55 -9.68
CA ARG A 78 0.91 -20.27 -10.84
C ARG A 78 0.70 -18.87 -11.40
N GLU A 79 -0.53 -18.38 -11.33
CA GLU A 79 -0.90 -17.08 -11.83
C GLU A 79 -0.26 -15.99 -10.97
N ARG A 80 0.25 -14.96 -11.63
CA ARG A 80 0.89 -13.82 -10.96
C ARG A 80 -0.16 -12.73 -10.74
N PRO A 81 -0.29 -12.17 -9.54
CA PRO A 81 -1.30 -11.15 -9.27
C PRO A 81 -1.18 -9.92 -10.18
N GLU A 82 0.05 -9.57 -10.59
CA GLU A 82 0.32 -8.47 -11.52
C GLU A 82 -0.16 -8.69 -12.95
N ASP A 83 -0.42 -9.95 -13.35
CA ASP A 83 -0.83 -10.33 -14.71
C ASP A 83 -2.35 -10.56 -14.82
N LEU A 84 -3.08 -10.52 -13.70
CA LEU A 84 -4.52 -10.78 -13.69
C LEU A 84 -5.33 -9.62 -14.28
N PRO A 85 -6.29 -9.88 -15.18
CA PRO A 85 -7.18 -8.84 -15.69
C PRO A 85 -8.26 -8.52 -14.65
N MET A 86 -7.97 -7.60 -13.72
CA MET A 86 -8.89 -7.23 -12.64
C MET A 86 -9.83 -6.08 -13.03
N VAL A 87 -9.29 -5.03 -13.68
CA VAL A 87 -10.07 -3.85 -14.07
C VAL A 87 -10.61 -4.05 -15.48
N PHE A 88 -11.93 -4.05 -15.61
CA PHE A 88 -12.60 -4.18 -16.90
C PHE A 88 -12.33 -2.96 -17.78
N THR A 89 -11.67 -3.16 -18.93
CA THR A 89 -11.59 -2.15 -20.01
C THR A 89 -12.75 -2.41 -20.96
N SER A 90 -13.62 -1.42 -21.20
CA SER A 90 -14.81 -1.60 -22.06
C SER A 90 -14.49 -1.76 -23.55
N GLU A 91 -13.23 -2.00 -23.91
CA GLU A 91 -12.78 -2.18 -25.28
C GLU A 91 -13.18 -3.58 -25.78
N GLY A 92 -14.44 -3.72 -26.20
CA GLY A 92 -14.85 -4.81 -27.10
C GLY A 92 -16.21 -5.46 -26.87
N HIS A 93 -16.84 -5.30 -25.70
CA HIS A 93 -18.06 -6.05 -25.37
C HIS A 93 -19.14 -5.19 -24.71
N THR A 94 -19.76 -4.29 -25.47
CA THR A 94 -21.03 -3.68 -25.07
C THR A 94 -22.18 -4.50 -25.65
N LEU A 95 -22.87 -5.27 -24.80
CA LEU A 95 -24.11 -5.92 -25.18
C LEU A 95 -25.17 -4.83 -25.40
N ARG A 96 -25.89 -4.88 -26.52
CA ARG A 96 -27.09 -4.06 -26.73
C ARG A 96 -28.28 -4.79 -26.11
N ARG A 97 -29.31 -4.03 -25.72
CA ARG A 97 -30.56 -4.58 -25.14
C ARG A 97 -31.22 -5.65 -26.01
N ASN A 98 -30.93 -5.69 -27.31
CA ASN A 98 -31.51 -6.62 -28.29
C ASN A 98 -30.56 -7.78 -28.67
N ASP A 99 -29.37 -7.86 -28.08
CA ASP A 99 -28.41 -8.92 -28.41
C ASP A 99 -28.79 -10.23 -27.70
N SER A 100 -28.65 -11.37 -28.41
CA SER A 100 -28.84 -12.69 -27.80
C SER A 100 -27.65 -13.04 -26.91
N LEU A 101 -27.89 -13.22 -25.61
CA LEU A 101 -26.88 -13.68 -24.67
C LEU A 101 -26.39 -15.08 -25.07
N SER A 102 -25.07 -15.26 -25.21
CA SER A 102 -24.50 -16.59 -25.33
C SER A 102 -24.68 -17.33 -23.99
N ASN A 103 -25.09 -18.60 -24.05
CA ASN A 103 -25.35 -19.44 -22.87
C ASN A 103 -24.11 -19.67 -21.97
N ASN A 104 -22.93 -19.19 -22.38
CA ASN A 104 -21.66 -19.33 -21.66
C ASN A 104 -21.03 -17.99 -21.23
N LEU A 105 -21.80 -16.90 -21.10
CA LEU A 105 -21.28 -15.67 -20.48
C LEU A 105 -21.03 -15.92 -18.98
N GLN A 106 -19.78 -16.15 -18.61
CA GLN A 106 -19.31 -16.15 -17.23
C GLN A 106 -18.34 -14.98 -17.04
N LYS A 107 -18.34 -14.40 -15.83
CA LYS A 107 -17.32 -13.45 -15.41
C LYS A 107 -15.95 -14.09 -15.61
N SER A 108 -15.14 -13.53 -16.51
CA SER A 108 -13.81 -14.03 -16.84
C SER A 108 -12.73 -13.49 -15.89
N THR A 109 -13.06 -12.52 -15.05
CA THR A 109 -12.14 -11.83 -14.14
C THR A 109 -12.28 -12.35 -12.70
N PRO A 110 -11.20 -12.46 -11.92
CA PRO A 110 -11.30 -12.79 -10.50
C PRO A 110 -12.12 -11.75 -9.72
N SER A 111 -12.67 -12.16 -8.58
CA SER A 111 -13.41 -11.27 -7.70
C SER A 111 -12.48 -10.42 -6.84
N PHE A 112 -12.99 -9.27 -6.39
CA PHE A 112 -12.31 -8.42 -5.44
C PHE A 112 -13.15 -8.32 -4.16
N HIS A 113 -12.56 -8.72 -3.04
CA HIS A 113 -13.22 -8.74 -1.73
C HIS A 113 -12.58 -7.75 -0.76
N LEU A 114 -13.42 -7.09 0.05
CA LEU A 114 -12.99 -6.24 1.15
C LEU A 114 -13.36 -6.89 2.48
N LEU A 115 -12.37 -7.26 3.29
CA LEU A 115 -12.56 -7.86 4.62
C LEU A 115 -12.21 -6.86 5.71
N ILE A 116 -13.12 -6.70 6.67
CA ILE A 116 -12.95 -5.80 7.80
C ILE A 116 -13.20 -6.59 9.09
N PRO A 117 -12.16 -6.95 9.86
CA PRO A 117 -12.34 -7.63 11.13
C PRO A 117 -12.92 -6.70 12.18
N ALA A 118 -14.16 -6.97 12.60
CA ALA A 118 -14.87 -6.16 13.58
C ALA A 118 -15.91 -7.02 14.32
N SER A 119 -15.79 -7.10 15.64
CA SER A 119 -16.76 -7.83 16.47
C SER A 119 -17.99 -7.02 16.84
N GLN A 120 -17.84 -5.69 16.91
CA GLN A 120 -18.87 -4.76 17.38
C GLN A 120 -18.91 -3.51 16.49
N LYS A 121 -20.07 -2.82 16.52
CA LYS A 121 -20.24 -1.54 15.86
C LYS A 121 -19.51 -0.41 16.61
N SER A 122 -18.98 0.56 15.86
CA SER A 122 -18.31 1.75 16.40
C SER A 122 -18.36 2.89 15.37
N ALA A 123 -18.19 4.13 15.82
CA ALA A 123 -18.10 5.29 14.93
C ALA A 123 -16.95 5.15 13.92
N SER A 124 -15.79 4.67 14.38
CA SER A 124 -14.63 4.39 13.53
C SER A 124 -14.89 3.34 12.45
N LEU A 125 -15.56 2.24 12.81
CA LEU A 125 -15.96 1.23 11.83
C LEU A 125 -16.87 1.86 10.78
N CYS A 126 -17.81 2.70 11.19
CA CYS A 126 -18.72 3.35 10.28
C CYS A 126 -18.05 4.38 9.37
N ARG A 127 -16.97 5.06 9.80
CA ARG A 127 -16.15 5.90 8.91
C ARG A 127 -15.47 5.06 7.82
N THR A 128 -14.92 3.91 8.22
CA THR A 128 -14.28 2.95 7.30
C THR A 128 -15.30 2.41 6.29
N LEU A 129 -16.48 1.97 6.76
CA LEU A 129 -17.57 1.47 5.90
C LEU A 129 -18.10 2.55 4.96
N THR A 130 -18.40 3.75 5.48
CA THR A 130 -18.95 4.85 4.69
C THR A 130 -17.99 5.31 3.60
N SER A 131 -16.70 5.46 3.92
CA SER A 131 -15.69 5.84 2.92
C SER A 131 -15.51 4.77 1.85
N SER A 132 -15.53 3.48 2.22
CA SER A 132 -15.48 2.38 1.24
C SER A 132 -16.67 2.41 0.28
N MET A 133 -17.89 2.64 0.79
CA MET A 133 -19.11 2.72 -0.01
C MET A 133 -19.11 3.93 -0.94
N ILE A 134 -18.76 5.12 -0.43
CA ILE A 134 -18.67 6.36 -1.24
C ILE A 134 -17.71 6.18 -2.42
N LEU A 135 -16.61 5.46 -2.21
CA LEU A 135 -15.59 5.18 -3.23
C LEU A 135 -15.86 3.94 -4.07
N ASN A 136 -17.03 3.31 -3.93
CA ASN A 136 -17.46 2.15 -4.70
C ASN A 136 -16.55 0.92 -4.55
N TYR A 137 -15.96 0.73 -3.36
CA TYR A 137 -15.33 -0.55 -3.01
C TYR A 137 -16.36 -1.68 -2.97
N PRO A 138 -15.92 -2.95 -3.07
CA PRO A 138 -16.81 -4.10 -2.92
C PRO A 138 -17.56 -4.04 -1.58
N PRO A 139 -18.80 -4.56 -1.52
CA PRO A 139 -19.54 -4.67 -0.27
C PRO A 139 -18.67 -5.29 0.84
N PRO A 140 -18.40 -4.56 1.94
CA PRO A 140 -17.49 -5.04 2.97
C PRO A 140 -18.00 -6.32 3.62
N THR A 141 -17.09 -7.24 3.95
CA THR A 141 -17.39 -8.41 4.77
C THR A 141 -16.84 -8.22 6.17
N LEU A 142 -17.73 -8.17 7.16
CA LEU A 142 -17.35 -8.10 8.56
C LEU A 142 -16.98 -9.48 9.10
N ILE A 143 -15.74 -9.60 9.58
CA ILE A 143 -15.22 -10.85 10.13
C ILE A 143 -15.44 -10.88 11.64
N SER A 144 -15.99 -11.99 12.15
CA SER A 144 -16.32 -12.19 13.57
C SER A 144 -17.37 -11.24 14.15
N TYR A 145 -18.24 -10.66 13.30
CA TYR A 145 -19.29 -9.72 13.73
C TYR A 145 -20.38 -10.40 14.58
N GLY A 146 -20.90 -9.66 15.57
CA GLY A 146 -21.98 -10.12 16.44
C GLY A 146 -21.55 -11.15 17.50
N LYS A 147 -20.25 -11.45 17.62
CA LYS A 147 -19.71 -12.29 18.69
C LYS A 147 -19.55 -11.43 19.95
N SER A 148 -20.35 -11.70 20.98
CA SER A 148 -20.16 -11.08 22.29
C SER A 148 -18.94 -11.69 22.99
N PRO A 149 -17.93 -10.89 23.36
CA PRO A 149 -16.77 -11.42 24.07
C PRO A 149 -17.18 -11.94 25.45
N PRO A 150 -16.68 -13.11 25.89
CA PRO A 150 -16.94 -13.62 27.24
C PRO A 150 -16.37 -12.70 28.33
N LYS A 151 -16.83 -12.85 29.57
CA LYS A 151 -16.24 -12.11 30.71
C LYS A 151 -14.76 -12.48 30.86
N GLY A 152 -13.89 -11.47 30.98
CA GLY A 152 -12.44 -11.66 31.05
C GLY A 152 -11.73 -11.80 29.69
N TYR A 153 -12.39 -11.41 28.60
CA TYR A 153 -11.81 -11.38 27.26
C TYR A 153 -10.59 -10.46 27.22
N THR A 154 -9.42 -11.04 26.93
CA THR A 154 -8.14 -10.33 26.91
C THR A 154 -7.84 -9.79 25.52
N ASP A 155 -6.95 -8.80 25.43
CA ASP A 155 -6.46 -8.27 24.15
C ASP A 155 -5.83 -9.38 23.29
N TYR A 156 -5.15 -10.35 23.94
CA TYR A 156 -4.62 -11.53 23.28
C TYR A 156 -5.74 -12.39 22.66
N ALA A 157 -6.83 -12.65 23.40
CA ALA A 157 -7.95 -13.43 22.88
C ALA A 157 -8.64 -12.71 21.70
N ALA A 158 -8.82 -11.39 21.81
CA ALA A 158 -9.35 -10.57 20.72
C ALA A 158 -8.48 -10.63 19.45
N MET A 159 -7.16 -10.55 19.62
CA MET A 159 -6.20 -10.67 18.53
C MET A 159 -6.23 -12.06 17.87
N VAL A 160 -6.28 -13.13 18.66
CA VAL A 160 -6.37 -14.50 18.14
C VAL A 160 -7.68 -14.73 17.39
N ASP A 161 -8.82 -14.29 17.94
CA ASP A 161 -10.13 -14.44 17.28
C ASP A 161 -10.21 -13.64 15.99
N ARG A 162 -9.56 -12.47 15.92
CA ARG A 162 -9.42 -11.68 14.69
C ARG A 162 -8.68 -12.47 13.61
N ILE A 163 -7.49 -12.99 13.93
CA ILE A 163 -6.64 -13.73 12.98
C ILE A 163 -7.31 -15.03 12.55
N ALA A 164 -7.87 -15.78 13.51
CA ALA A 164 -8.58 -17.01 13.24
C ALA A 164 -9.80 -16.76 12.36
N GLY A 165 -10.54 -15.68 12.58
CA GLY A 165 -11.66 -15.27 11.73
C GLY A 165 -11.23 -15.04 10.29
N ILE A 166 -10.15 -14.27 10.08
CA ILE A 166 -9.61 -13.98 8.74
C ILE A 166 -9.15 -15.27 8.07
N TYR A 167 -8.33 -16.07 8.76
CA TYR A 167 -7.84 -17.34 8.25
C TYR A 167 -9.00 -18.28 7.86
N ASN A 168 -10.00 -18.45 8.73
CA ASN A 168 -11.13 -19.34 8.46
C ASN A 168 -11.96 -18.86 7.27
N TYR A 169 -12.15 -17.56 7.12
CA TYR A 169 -12.85 -16.99 5.96
C TYR A 169 -12.08 -17.26 4.67
N LEU A 170 -10.76 -17.03 4.66
CA LEU A 170 -9.90 -17.30 3.49
C LEU A 170 -9.76 -18.79 3.15
N ALA A 171 -9.75 -19.66 4.16
CA ALA A 171 -9.46 -21.09 3.97
C ALA A 171 -10.70 -21.93 3.68
N TYR A 172 -11.86 -21.57 4.23
CA TYR A 172 -13.03 -22.44 4.25
C TYR A 172 -14.30 -21.82 3.67
N ASN A 173 -14.32 -20.52 3.36
CA ASN A 173 -15.51 -19.92 2.77
C ASN A 173 -15.60 -20.26 1.27
N PRO A 174 -16.69 -20.91 0.79
CA PRO A 174 -16.82 -21.31 -0.61
C PRO A 174 -16.98 -20.12 -1.57
N GLN A 175 -17.21 -18.91 -1.06
CA GLN A 175 -17.37 -17.70 -1.87
C GLN A 175 -16.05 -17.07 -2.29
N ILE A 176 -14.93 -17.49 -1.69
CA ILE A 176 -13.58 -17.04 -2.07
C ILE A 176 -12.88 -18.14 -2.85
N LYS A 177 -12.32 -17.77 -3.99
CA LYS A 177 -11.41 -18.60 -4.78
C LYS A 177 -9.97 -18.19 -4.54
N ASP A 178 -9.06 -19.10 -4.79
CA ASP A 178 -7.63 -18.90 -4.55
C ASP A 178 -7.04 -17.77 -5.41
N GLU A 179 -7.59 -17.54 -6.60
CA GLU A 179 -7.22 -16.47 -7.53
C GLU A 179 -7.83 -15.09 -7.21
N ASP A 180 -8.83 -15.02 -6.32
CA ASP A 180 -9.52 -13.78 -5.99
C ASP A 180 -8.59 -12.80 -5.27
N LEU A 181 -8.75 -11.51 -5.55
CA LEU A 181 -8.04 -10.45 -4.88
C LEU A 181 -8.75 -10.08 -3.58
N VAL A 182 -8.01 -9.96 -2.48
CA VAL A 182 -8.57 -9.61 -1.18
C VAL A 182 -7.80 -8.43 -0.60
N LEU A 183 -8.56 -7.41 -0.18
CA LEU A 183 -8.09 -6.29 0.62
C LEU A 183 -8.58 -6.51 2.06
N ILE A 184 -7.66 -6.57 3.01
CA ILE A 184 -7.96 -6.71 4.43
C ILE A 184 -7.51 -5.43 5.12
N VAL A 185 -8.42 -4.77 5.84
CA VAL A 185 -8.15 -3.51 6.54
C VAL A 185 -8.64 -3.56 7.98
N ASP A 186 -7.96 -2.81 8.85
CA ASP A 186 -8.40 -2.61 10.23
C ASP A 186 -9.70 -1.79 10.29
N SER A 187 -10.48 -2.03 11.35
CA SER A 187 -11.83 -1.49 11.50
C SER A 187 -11.90 -0.17 12.27
N GLN A 188 -10.79 0.31 12.85
CA GLN A 188 -10.82 1.41 13.81
C GLN A 188 -10.19 2.72 13.32
N ASP A 189 -9.34 2.66 12.31
CA ASP A 189 -8.48 3.80 11.97
C ASP A 189 -8.06 3.81 10.50
N VAL A 190 -8.96 3.34 9.63
CA VAL A 190 -8.75 3.29 8.18
C VAL A 190 -9.74 4.19 7.43
N PHE A 191 -9.24 5.05 6.55
CA PHE A 191 -10.05 5.86 5.64
C PHE A 191 -9.67 5.57 4.19
N PHE A 192 -10.66 5.33 3.34
CA PHE A 192 -10.47 5.22 1.90
C PHE A 192 -10.45 6.61 1.27
N GLN A 193 -9.46 6.90 0.43
CA GLN A 193 -9.34 8.20 -0.26
C GLN A 193 -9.59 8.10 -1.77
N LEU A 194 -9.16 7.01 -2.41
CA LEU A 194 -9.25 6.80 -3.86
C LEU A 194 -10.04 5.54 -4.21
N PRO A 195 -10.67 5.49 -5.41
CA PRO A 195 -11.45 4.34 -5.89
C PRO A 195 -10.62 3.04 -5.99
N PRO A 196 -11.28 1.86 -5.94
CA PRO A 196 -10.61 0.56 -5.98
C PRO A 196 -9.80 0.31 -7.26
N GLU A 197 -10.21 0.87 -8.39
CA GLU A 197 -9.51 0.74 -9.67
C GLU A 197 -8.08 1.30 -9.57
N VAL A 198 -7.92 2.44 -8.91
CA VAL A 198 -6.60 3.06 -8.68
C VAL A 198 -5.76 2.18 -7.75
N LEU A 199 -6.36 1.64 -6.68
CA LEU A 199 -5.67 0.74 -5.75
C LEU A 199 -5.16 -0.52 -6.46
N ILE A 200 -6.02 -1.16 -7.26
CA ILE A 200 -5.69 -2.38 -8.00
C ILE A 200 -4.60 -2.11 -9.04
N GLN A 201 -4.76 -1.08 -9.87
CA GLN A 201 -3.76 -0.74 -10.89
C GLN A 201 -2.39 -0.44 -10.27
N ARG A 202 -2.36 0.29 -9.16
CA ARG A 202 -1.11 0.59 -8.44
C ARG A 202 -0.51 -0.64 -7.80
N PHE A 203 -1.32 -1.53 -7.24
CA PHE A 203 -0.87 -2.80 -6.67
C PHE A 203 -0.19 -3.65 -7.73
N GLN A 204 -0.84 -3.87 -8.87
CA GLN A 204 -0.29 -4.66 -9.97
C GLN A 204 0.98 -4.03 -10.54
N LYS A 205 1.01 -2.69 -10.70
CA LYS A 205 2.19 -1.96 -11.15
C LYS A 205 3.36 -2.09 -10.18
N LEU A 206 3.13 -1.96 -8.88
CA LEU A 206 4.15 -2.12 -7.85
C LEU A 206 4.72 -3.55 -7.83
N LEU A 207 3.85 -4.55 -7.91
CA LEU A 207 4.29 -5.94 -8.00
C LEU A 207 5.15 -6.17 -9.25
N LYS A 208 4.72 -5.69 -10.41
CA LYS A 208 5.51 -5.79 -11.65
C LYS A 208 6.89 -5.14 -11.51
N GLU A 209 6.94 -3.89 -11.04
CA GLU A 209 8.18 -3.14 -10.84
C GLU A 209 9.14 -3.85 -9.86
N ASN A 210 8.62 -4.37 -8.76
CA ASN A 210 9.43 -5.04 -7.74
C ASN A 210 9.82 -6.46 -8.16
N ASN A 211 8.95 -7.21 -8.84
CA ASN A 211 9.25 -8.55 -9.32
C ASN A 211 10.28 -8.53 -10.45
N GLU A 212 10.31 -7.49 -11.28
CA GLU A 212 11.40 -7.28 -12.24
C GLU A 212 12.74 -7.06 -11.54
N LYS A 213 12.77 -6.29 -10.42
CA LYS A 213 13.98 -6.11 -9.61
C LYS A 213 14.43 -7.42 -8.96
N LEU A 214 13.50 -8.19 -8.39
CA LEU A 214 13.78 -9.50 -7.79
C LEU A 214 14.29 -10.50 -8.82
N LEU A 215 13.72 -10.50 -10.04
CA LEU A 215 14.19 -11.34 -11.14
C LEU A 215 15.62 -11.01 -11.53
N LYS A 216 15.95 -9.72 -11.67
CA LYS A 216 17.33 -9.27 -11.95
C LYS A 216 18.29 -9.65 -10.83
N LYS A 217 17.84 -9.56 -9.57
CA LYS A 217 18.66 -9.79 -8.37
C LYS A 217 18.93 -11.28 -8.09
N TYR A 218 17.92 -12.14 -8.26
CA TYR A 218 17.99 -13.55 -7.84
C TYR A 218 17.92 -14.56 -8.98
N GLY A 219 17.46 -14.12 -10.15
CA GLY A 219 17.31 -14.98 -11.33
C GLY A 219 16.17 -15.98 -11.22
N THR A 220 16.33 -17.07 -11.97
CA THR A 220 15.34 -18.14 -12.13
C THR A 220 15.86 -19.47 -11.61
N VAL A 221 14.94 -20.41 -11.39
CA VAL A 221 15.23 -21.80 -11.04
C VAL A 221 14.42 -22.71 -11.97
N THR A 222 15.02 -23.83 -12.37
CA THR A 222 14.34 -24.85 -13.16
C THR A 222 13.84 -25.94 -12.24
N VAL A 223 12.54 -26.21 -12.28
CA VAL A 223 11.86 -27.17 -11.41
C VAL A 223 11.22 -28.27 -12.25
N ASP A 224 11.26 -29.50 -11.75
CA ASP A 224 10.54 -30.61 -12.37
C ASP A 224 9.05 -30.47 -12.08
N ARG A 225 8.20 -30.66 -13.10
CA ARG A 225 6.75 -30.57 -12.89
C ARG A 225 6.27 -31.74 -12.01
N PRO A 226 5.58 -31.49 -10.88
CA PRO A 226 5.12 -32.55 -9.99
C PRO A 226 4.10 -33.51 -10.63
N TYR A 227 3.46 -33.12 -11.74
CA TYR A 227 2.41 -33.90 -12.41
C TYR A 227 2.72 -34.27 -13.88
N ARG A 228 3.91 -33.95 -14.39
CA ARG A 228 4.38 -34.40 -15.71
C ARG A 228 5.85 -34.78 -15.63
N THR A 229 6.11 -36.07 -15.51
CA THR A 229 7.44 -36.66 -15.62
C THR A 229 8.09 -36.23 -16.94
N GLY A 230 9.26 -35.58 -16.84
CA GLY A 230 10.06 -35.16 -18.01
C GLY A 230 9.80 -33.75 -18.54
N SER A 231 8.91 -32.95 -17.95
CA SER A 231 8.82 -31.51 -18.29
C SER A 231 9.40 -30.64 -17.17
N GLN A 232 10.44 -29.89 -17.51
CA GLN A 232 11.05 -28.88 -16.66
C GLN A 232 10.42 -27.51 -16.92
N GLU A 233 10.26 -26.72 -15.87
CA GLU A 233 9.73 -25.36 -15.97
C GLU A 233 10.67 -24.38 -15.29
N THR A 234 10.98 -23.27 -15.96
CA THR A 234 11.80 -22.20 -15.42
C THR A 234 10.89 -21.17 -14.77
N ILE A 235 11.01 -21.02 -13.45
CA ILE A 235 10.25 -20.04 -12.66
C ILE A 235 11.19 -19.02 -12.01
N GLN A 236 10.67 -17.84 -11.70
CA GLN A 236 11.39 -16.84 -10.92
C GLN A 236 11.57 -17.36 -9.48
N LYS A 237 12.77 -17.19 -8.89
CA LYS A 237 13.07 -17.71 -7.54
C LYS A 237 12.20 -17.07 -6.46
N TYR A 238 12.12 -15.74 -6.46
CA TYR A 238 11.40 -14.95 -5.45
C TYR A 238 10.55 -13.87 -6.12
N SER A 239 9.33 -13.69 -5.64
CA SER A 239 8.38 -12.68 -6.14
C SER A 239 7.56 -12.13 -4.98
N GLN A 240 7.30 -10.83 -4.96
CA GLN A 240 6.24 -10.23 -4.15
C GLN A 240 4.88 -10.57 -4.75
N ARG A 241 3.93 -10.89 -3.88
CA ARG A 241 2.57 -11.32 -4.22
C ARG A 241 1.52 -10.64 -3.33
N VAL A 242 1.92 -10.22 -2.14
CA VAL A 242 1.11 -9.42 -1.22
C VAL A 242 1.85 -8.14 -0.86
N LEU A 243 1.12 -7.04 -0.66
CA LEU A 243 1.69 -5.77 -0.20
C LEU A 243 1.05 -5.35 1.12
N PHE A 244 1.88 -5.08 2.11
CA PHE A 244 1.52 -4.44 3.37
C PHE A 244 1.88 -2.95 3.36
N ALA A 245 1.34 -2.19 4.31
CA ALA A 245 1.79 -0.83 4.57
C ALA A 245 3.24 -0.82 5.10
N ALA A 246 4.01 0.20 4.70
CA ALA A 246 5.32 0.47 5.27
C ALA A 246 5.23 1.51 6.40
N SER A 247 6.04 1.35 7.45
CA SER A 247 6.20 2.31 8.54
C SER A 247 7.65 2.75 8.68
N LYS A 248 7.82 3.92 9.33
CA LYS A 248 9.10 4.53 9.72
C LYS A 248 9.66 4.00 11.05
N GLU A 249 8.91 3.13 11.71
CA GLU A 249 9.31 2.49 12.96
C GLU A 249 9.13 0.97 12.83
N CYS A 250 10.15 0.22 13.26
CA CYS A 250 10.00 -1.23 13.40
C CYS A 250 9.15 -1.59 14.62
N PHE A 251 8.81 -2.87 14.77
CA PHE A 251 8.20 -3.38 16.00
C PHE A 251 9.05 -2.97 17.24
N PRO A 252 8.45 -2.33 18.26
CA PRO A 252 9.18 -1.86 19.43
C PRO A 252 9.86 -3.00 20.19
N GLY A 253 11.14 -2.82 20.55
CA GLY A 253 11.91 -3.81 21.32
C GLY A 253 12.58 -4.91 20.49
N LEU A 254 12.52 -4.86 19.16
CA LEU A 254 13.16 -5.82 18.25
C LEU A 254 14.35 -5.23 17.47
N THR A 255 15.11 -4.30 18.05
CA THR A 255 16.13 -3.53 17.32
C THR A 255 17.18 -4.36 16.57
N LEU A 256 17.51 -5.56 17.08
CA LEU A 256 18.47 -6.49 16.47
C LEU A 256 17.79 -7.66 15.74
N ASP A 257 16.46 -7.76 15.75
CA ASP A 257 15.74 -8.83 15.06
C ASP A 257 15.90 -8.69 13.55
N ALA A 258 15.90 -9.82 12.83
CA ALA A 258 15.95 -9.82 11.38
C ALA A 258 14.83 -8.96 10.76
N GLY A 259 13.63 -8.96 11.35
CA GLY A 259 12.50 -8.13 10.91
C GLY A 259 12.74 -6.62 10.97
N CYS A 260 13.77 -6.15 11.69
CA CYS A 260 14.13 -4.75 11.76
C CYS A 260 15.42 -4.41 11.00
N VAL A 261 16.37 -5.33 10.96
CA VAL A 261 17.71 -5.10 10.42
C VAL A 261 17.86 -5.59 8.97
N THR A 262 17.28 -6.75 8.64
CA THR A 262 17.55 -7.44 7.36
C THR A 262 16.55 -7.11 6.27
N VAL A 263 15.56 -6.27 6.59
CA VAL A 263 14.59 -5.75 5.62
C VAL A 263 15.27 -4.82 4.61
N PRO A 264 14.85 -4.82 3.33
CA PRO A 264 15.44 -3.95 2.32
C PRO A 264 15.30 -2.47 2.67
N GLU A 265 16.26 -1.67 2.19
CA GLU A 265 16.19 -0.21 2.28
C GLU A 265 15.00 0.34 1.50
N SER A 266 14.51 1.50 1.94
CA SER A 266 13.39 2.19 1.28
C SER A 266 13.74 2.59 -0.15
N SER A 267 12.76 2.54 -1.06
CA SER A 267 12.91 3.04 -2.44
C SER A 267 12.95 4.57 -2.53
N LEU A 268 12.61 5.28 -1.45
CA LEU A 268 12.76 6.73 -1.39
C LEU A 268 14.24 7.15 -1.51
N PRO A 269 14.53 8.34 -2.07
CA PRO A 269 15.89 8.84 -2.16
C PRO A 269 16.62 8.82 -0.80
N PRO A 270 17.92 8.48 -0.73
CA PRO A 270 18.69 8.45 0.52
C PRO A 270 18.73 9.79 1.28
N ASP A 271 18.40 10.89 0.61
CA ASP A 271 18.32 12.25 1.11
C ASP A 271 16.88 12.79 1.14
N ALA A 272 15.86 11.93 1.18
CA ALA A 272 14.44 12.30 1.14
C ALA A 272 14.04 13.35 2.21
N TYR A 273 14.72 13.37 3.36
CA TYR A 273 14.55 14.34 4.45
C TYR A 273 15.82 15.19 4.66
N GLY A 274 16.62 15.37 3.62
CA GLY A 274 17.93 16.02 3.65
C GLY A 274 19.00 15.17 4.34
N TRP A 275 20.05 15.83 4.84
CA TRP A 275 21.20 15.16 5.46
C TRP A 275 20.88 14.41 6.77
N LYS A 276 19.68 14.61 7.34
CA LYS A 276 19.20 13.93 8.55
C LYS A 276 18.36 12.68 8.27
N THR A 277 18.22 12.29 7.01
CA THR A 277 17.49 11.07 6.61
C THR A 277 18.07 9.85 7.33
N ASP A 278 17.19 9.02 7.91
CA ASP A 278 17.51 7.77 8.61
C ASP A 278 18.43 7.88 9.86
N ILE A 279 18.83 9.09 10.26
CA ILE A 279 19.71 9.31 11.43
C ILE A 279 19.03 10.07 12.57
N HIS A 280 17.78 10.51 12.39
CA HIS A 280 17.09 11.33 13.38
C HIS A 280 16.62 10.48 14.58
N PRO A 281 16.94 10.86 15.83
CA PRO A 281 16.71 10.01 17.01
C PRO A 281 15.23 9.73 17.30
N GLN A 282 14.33 10.61 16.88
CA GLN A 282 12.88 10.43 17.02
C GLN A 282 12.24 9.58 15.90
N GLY A 283 12.99 9.18 14.87
CA GLY A 283 12.49 8.34 13.77
C GLY A 283 11.56 9.02 12.75
N HIS A 284 11.12 10.27 12.98
CA HIS A 284 10.23 10.98 12.06
C HIS A 284 10.88 11.37 10.72
N LEU A 285 12.22 11.32 10.60
CA LEU A 285 12.94 11.51 9.33
C LEU A 285 13.49 10.20 8.77
N ASN A 286 13.02 9.05 9.27
CA ASN A 286 13.34 7.77 8.67
C ASN A 286 12.51 7.59 7.41
N ARG A 287 13.10 6.98 6.39
CA ARG A 287 12.35 6.48 5.25
C ARG A 287 11.58 5.22 5.70
N PRO A 288 10.28 5.09 5.35
CA PRO A 288 9.51 3.92 5.72
C PRO A 288 10.07 2.69 5.01
N ARG A 289 10.21 1.58 5.75
CA ARG A 289 10.70 0.30 5.23
C ARG A 289 10.25 -0.93 6.01
N TRP A 290 9.75 -0.73 7.23
CA TRP A 290 9.30 -1.82 8.08
C TRP A 290 7.84 -2.15 7.79
N LEU A 291 7.52 -3.44 7.79
CA LEU A 291 6.15 -3.90 7.63
C LEU A 291 5.30 -3.42 8.81
N LYS A 292 4.13 -2.86 8.50
CA LYS A 292 3.12 -2.47 9.50
C LYS A 292 1.79 -3.14 9.17
N PRO A 293 1.23 -3.94 10.10
CA PRO A 293 -0.10 -4.51 9.94
C PRO A 293 -1.19 -3.44 9.90
N GLY A 294 -2.38 -3.83 9.44
CA GLY A 294 -3.59 -3.01 9.45
C GLY A 294 -4.15 -2.69 8.07
N ALA A 295 -3.35 -2.86 7.02
CA ALA A 295 -3.82 -2.92 5.65
C ALA A 295 -2.94 -3.88 4.83
N VAL A 296 -3.55 -4.80 4.10
CA VAL A 296 -2.86 -5.71 3.19
C VAL A 296 -3.73 -6.02 1.98
N VAL A 297 -3.12 -6.09 0.81
CA VAL A 297 -3.76 -6.55 -0.42
C VAL A 297 -2.95 -7.69 -1.04
N GLY A 298 -3.64 -8.70 -1.55
CA GLY A 298 -3.03 -9.87 -2.18
C GLY A 298 -4.06 -10.88 -2.65
N GLN A 299 -3.64 -11.93 -3.35
CA GLN A 299 -4.53 -13.04 -3.69
C GLN A 299 -4.92 -13.84 -2.43
N ALA A 300 -6.12 -14.41 -2.44
CA ALA A 300 -6.62 -15.23 -1.34
C ALA A 300 -5.69 -16.40 -1.02
N ALA A 301 -5.13 -17.07 -2.03
CA ALA A 301 -4.19 -18.19 -1.84
C ALA A 301 -2.94 -17.78 -1.05
N ASP A 302 -2.38 -16.60 -1.34
CA ASP A 302 -1.19 -16.07 -0.67
C ASP A 302 -1.51 -15.62 0.76
N LEU A 303 -2.60 -14.88 0.94
CA LEU A 303 -3.04 -14.42 2.26
C LEU A 303 -3.42 -15.58 3.18
N LYS A 304 -4.06 -16.63 2.65
CA LYS A 304 -4.40 -17.86 3.39
C LYS A 304 -3.16 -18.46 4.06
N MET A 305 -2.04 -18.55 3.34
CA MET A 305 -0.79 -19.08 3.90
C MET A 305 -0.16 -18.16 4.95
N ILE A 306 -0.22 -16.85 4.73
CA ILE A 306 0.31 -15.87 5.69
C ILE A 306 -0.47 -15.94 7.00
N TYR A 307 -1.80 -15.86 6.94
CA TYR A 307 -2.63 -15.90 8.14
C TYR A 307 -2.61 -17.27 8.83
N ALA A 308 -2.38 -18.37 8.10
CA ALA A 308 -2.13 -19.68 8.71
C ALA A 308 -0.87 -19.67 9.57
N GLU A 309 0.24 -19.10 9.05
CA GLU A 309 1.51 -19.02 9.78
C GLU A 309 1.43 -18.04 10.95
N VAL A 310 0.77 -16.90 10.78
CA VAL A 310 0.51 -15.95 11.87
C VAL A 310 -0.30 -16.64 12.98
N LEU A 311 -1.36 -17.36 12.64
CA LEU A 311 -2.17 -18.10 13.62
C LEU A 311 -1.35 -19.16 14.36
N ARG A 312 -0.51 -19.91 13.64
CA ARG A 312 0.42 -20.87 14.23
C ARG A 312 1.40 -20.19 15.20
N PHE A 313 1.95 -19.04 14.82
CA PHE A 313 2.89 -18.29 15.64
C PHE A 313 2.26 -17.81 16.95
N VAL A 314 1.08 -17.18 16.89
CA VAL A 314 0.42 -16.60 18.08
C VAL A 314 -0.03 -17.67 19.07
N HIS A 315 -0.43 -18.85 18.59
CA HIS A 315 -0.74 -19.99 19.47
C HIS A 315 0.49 -20.50 20.24
N GLN A 316 1.67 -20.44 19.63
CA GLN A 316 2.94 -20.81 20.28
C GLN A 316 3.47 -19.70 21.19
N HIS A 317 3.29 -18.44 20.80
CA HIS A 317 3.82 -17.27 21.50
C HIS A 317 2.66 -16.41 22.01
N ARG A 318 2.25 -16.66 23.26
CA ARG A 318 1.14 -15.96 23.92
C ARG A 318 1.48 -14.50 24.23
N ASN A 319 1.46 -13.65 23.20
CA ASN A 319 1.74 -12.22 23.28
C ASN A 319 0.55 -11.41 22.73
N ALA A 320 0.10 -10.39 23.45
CA ALA A 320 -1.03 -9.54 23.05
C ALA A 320 -0.83 -8.83 21.70
N ARG A 321 0.43 -8.54 21.31
CA ARG A 321 0.79 -7.99 19.98
C ARG A 321 1.44 -9.05 19.08
N GLY A 322 1.05 -10.30 19.29
CA GLY A 322 1.67 -11.46 18.67
C GLY A 322 1.54 -11.49 17.15
N ASP A 323 0.51 -10.88 16.59
CA ASP A 323 0.29 -10.76 15.15
C ASP A 323 1.27 -9.82 14.47
N TYR A 324 1.46 -8.63 15.02
CA TYR A 324 2.46 -7.69 14.53
C TYR A 324 3.87 -8.28 14.68
N LEU A 325 4.16 -8.90 15.83
CA LEU A 325 5.42 -9.61 16.04
C LEU A 325 5.62 -10.73 15.00
N ALA A 326 4.61 -11.58 14.77
CA ALA A 326 4.66 -12.67 13.81
C ALA A 326 4.97 -12.14 12.41
N MET A 327 4.23 -11.14 11.93
CA MET A 327 4.41 -10.58 10.60
C MET A 327 5.78 -9.90 10.43
N THR A 328 6.27 -9.19 11.46
CA THR A 328 7.63 -8.62 11.46
C THR A 328 8.69 -9.72 11.32
N GLN A 329 8.60 -10.79 12.11
CA GLN A 329 9.57 -11.89 12.03
C GLN A 329 9.45 -12.71 10.75
N MET A 330 8.24 -12.91 10.22
CA MET A 330 8.02 -13.56 8.93
C MET A 330 8.70 -12.77 7.80
N PHE A 331 8.46 -11.46 7.74
CA PHE A 331 9.10 -10.60 6.75
C PHE A 331 10.62 -10.57 6.90
N GLY A 332 11.12 -10.46 8.14
CA GLY A 332 12.55 -10.53 8.43
C GLY A 332 13.22 -11.82 7.97
N ARG A 333 12.63 -12.99 8.30
CA ARG A 333 13.14 -14.31 7.89
C ARG A 333 13.11 -14.50 6.38
N GLN A 334 12.05 -14.03 5.71
CA GLN A 334 11.97 -14.03 4.24
C GLN A 334 13.16 -13.29 3.63
N GLU A 335 13.39 -12.05 4.05
CA GLU A 335 14.46 -11.21 3.50
C GLU A 335 15.85 -11.70 3.91
N TYR A 336 15.98 -12.30 5.10
CA TYR A 336 17.20 -12.97 5.53
C TYR A 336 17.56 -14.14 4.59
N VAL A 337 16.61 -15.02 4.28
CA VAL A 337 16.82 -16.16 3.37
C VAL A 337 17.14 -15.68 1.95
N ARG A 338 16.44 -14.65 1.46
CA ARG A 338 16.76 -14.02 0.17
C ARG A 338 18.19 -13.49 0.14
N GLU A 339 18.65 -12.81 1.18
CA GLU A 339 20.02 -12.30 1.27
C GLU A 339 21.08 -13.41 1.37
N LEU A 340 20.77 -14.56 2.00
CA LEU A 340 21.66 -15.73 1.97
C LEU A 340 21.85 -16.25 0.53
N GLU A 341 20.77 -16.39 -0.24
CA GLU A 341 20.82 -16.81 -1.64
C GLU A 341 21.58 -15.78 -2.51
N ARG A 342 21.40 -14.49 -2.23
CA ARG A 342 22.17 -13.42 -2.90
C ARG A 342 23.66 -13.60 -2.66
N ARG A 343 24.08 -13.79 -1.41
CA ARG A 343 25.51 -13.91 -1.04
C ARG A 343 26.17 -15.14 -1.65
N ASP A 344 25.43 -16.23 -1.81
CA ASP A 344 25.92 -17.44 -2.47
C ASP A 344 26.12 -17.23 -3.97
N SER A 345 25.24 -16.47 -4.61
CA SER A 345 25.27 -16.21 -6.06
C SER A 345 26.03 -14.92 -6.47
N ALA A 346 26.35 -14.04 -5.52
CA ALA A 346 26.95 -12.74 -5.79
C ALA A 346 28.44 -12.83 -6.13
N ASN A 347 28.89 -11.94 -7.01
CA ASN A 347 30.30 -11.74 -7.29
C ASN A 347 30.89 -10.76 -6.27
N GLY A 348 31.75 -11.26 -5.35
CA GLY A 348 32.34 -10.45 -4.28
C GLY A 348 33.07 -9.18 -4.75
N PHE A 349 33.66 -9.18 -5.95
CA PHE A 349 34.27 -7.97 -6.52
C PHE A 349 33.22 -6.92 -6.92
N MET A 350 32.13 -7.35 -7.57
CA MET A 350 31.04 -6.44 -7.95
C MET A 350 30.33 -5.90 -6.71
N GLU A 351 30.16 -6.71 -5.67
CA GLU A 351 29.58 -6.28 -4.41
C GLU A 351 30.44 -5.24 -3.69
N TRP A 352 31.75 -5.46 -3.64
CA TRP A 352 32.67 -4.47 -3.11
C TRP A 352 32.59 -3.15 -3.90
N LEU A 353 32.52 -3.22 -5.23
CA LEU A 353 32.38 -2.04 -6.09
C LEU A 353 31.06 -1.31 -5.85
N TYR A 354 29.94 -2.03 -5.83
CA TYR A 354 28.61 -1.47 -5.58
C TYR A 354 28.51 -0.84 -4.19
N THR A 355 29.13 -1.45 -3.19
CA THR A 355 29.21 -0.88 -1.84
C THR A 355 30.03 0.41 -1.84
N LEU A 356 31.17 0.44 -2.53
CA LEU A 356 32.05 1.61 -2.60
C LEU A 356 31.40 2.80 -3.31
N VAL A 357 30.60 2.55 -4.36
CA VAL A 357 29.88 3.60 -5.10
C VAL A 357 28.45 3.86 -4.57
N GLY A 358 28.04 3.19 -3.49
CA GLY A 358 26.77 3.45 -2.81
C GLY A 358 25.50 2.97 -3.54
N ILE A 359 25.62 1.96 -4.42
CA ILE A 359 24.50 1.39 -5.19
C ILE A 359 24.23 -0.09 -4.83
N SER A 360 24.73 -0.55 -3.69
CA SER A 360 24.53 -1.92 -3.25
C SER A 360 23.09 -2.16 -2.79
N ASP A 361 22.45 -3.18 -3.35
CA ASP A 361 21.13 -3.67 -2.94
C ASP A 361 21.22 -4.71 -1.80
N ALA A 362 22.38 -4.87 -1.16
CA ALA A 362 22.60 -5.86 -0.11
C ALA A 362 21.85 -5.50 1.18
N SER A 363 21.12 -6.47 1.74
CA SER A 363 20.52 -6.31 3.06
C SER A 363 21.55 -6.53 4.16
N ASN A 364 21.43 -5.78 5.27
CA ASN A 364 22.31 -5.94 6.41
C ASN A 364 21.93 -7.20 7.21
N ILE A 365 22.67 -8.30 7.06
CA ILE A 365 22.48 -9.51 7.88
C ILE A 365 23.52 -9.67 9.00
N THR A 366 24.58 -8.85 9.02
CA THR A 366 25.65 -8.93 10.04
C THR A 366 25.28 -8.22 11.33
N GLY A 367 24.45 -7.17 11.24
CA GLY A 367 23.93 -6.46 12.41
C GLY A 367 22.74 -7.13 13.09
N ALA A 368 22.20 -8.20 12.48
CA ALA A 368 21.01 -8.88 12.96
C ALA A 368 21.37 -10.08 13.85
N THR A 369 20.57 -10.32 14.89
CA THR A 369 20.53 -11.63 15.54
C THR A 369 20.09 -12.66 14.52
N GLN A 370 20.90 -13.71 14.35
CA GLN A 370 20.62 -14.76 13.38
C GLN A 370 19.27 -15.42 13.70
N PRO A 371 18.30 -15.40 12.77
CA PRO A 371 17.03 -16.05 13.00
C PRO A 371 17.22 -17.57 13.00
N HIS A 372 16.41 -18.26 13.80
CA HIS A 372 16.35 -19.72 13.76
C HIS A 372 15.68 -20.18 12.45
N LEU A 373 16.43 -20.90 11.61
CA LEU A 373 15.98 -21.41 10.32
C LEU A 373 16.09 -22.93 10.27
N GLU A 374 14.98 -23.59 9.95
CA GLU A 374 14.87 -25.05 9.89
C GLU A 374 14.79 -25.51 8.43
N SER A 375 15.58 -26.52 8.08
CA SER A 375 15.57 -27.08 6.72
C SER A 375 14.21 -27.75 6.44
N GLY A 376 13.65 -27.54 5.25
CA GLY A 376 12.32 -28.02 4.89
C GLY A 376 11.18 -27.09 5.32
N THR A 377 11.46 -26.06 6.11
CA THR A 377 10.47 -25.04 6.49
C THR A 377 10.42 -23.90 5.46
N ARG A 378 9.22 -23.43 5.14
CA ARG A 378 9.00 -22.29 4.24
C ARG A 378 9.21 -20.96 4.98
N TYR A 379 9.97 -20.07 4.36
CA TYR A 379 10.13 -18.67 4.80
C TYR A 379 9.76 -17.65 3.72
N GLU A 380 9.51 -18.09 2.49
CA GLU A 380 9.06 -17.24 1.39
C GLU A 380 7.53 -17.20 1.33
N TYR A 381 6.95 -16.02 1.58
CA TYR A 381 5.50 -15.78 1.61
C TYR A 381 5.08 -14.71 0.58
N GLY A 382 5.99 -14.25 -0.28
CA GLY A 382 5.73 -13.19 -1.24
C GLY A 382 5.41 -11.85 -0.59
N ILE A 383 5.88 -11.61 0.63
CA ILE A 383 5.60 -10.37 1.36
C ILE A 383 6.40 -9.22 0.75
N GLY A 384 5.72 -8.13 0.39
CA GLY A 384 6.30 -6.83 0.08
C GLY A 384 5.67 -5.72 0.92
N VAL A 385 6.28 -4.54 0.88
CA VAL A 385 5.80 -3.33 1.57
C VAL A 385 5.72 -2.15 0.62
N ASP A 386 4.73 -1.28 0.83
CA ASP A 386 4.53 -0.05 0.06
C ASP A 386 5.37 1.11 0.61
N TYR A 387 6.65 1.17 0.22
CA TYR A 387 7.62 2.17 0.67
C TYR A 387 7.20 3.62 0.38
N GLU A 388 6.45 3.86 -0.69
CA GLU A 388 6.14 5.22 -1.17
C GLU A 388 4.74 5.69 -0.77
N SER A 389 4.01 4.88 0.00
CA SER A 389 2.61 5.13 0.35
C SER A 389 1.74 5.38 -0.88
N ARG A 390 1.92 4.60 -1.95
CA ARG A 390 1.10 4.67 -3.18
C ARG A 390 -0.28 4.04 -2.99
N LEU A 391 -0.34 2.99 -2.16
CA LEU A 391 -1.54 2.28 -1.74
C LEU A 391 -1.93 2.69 -0.32
N PHE A 392 -1.00 2.50 0.62
CA PHE A 392 -1.25 2.58 2.05
C PHE A 392 -0.35 3.63 2.68
N PHE A 393 -0.96 4.68 3.21
CA PHE A 393 -0.26 5.59 4.09
C PHE A 393 -0.39 5.13 5.53
N ASN A 394 0.73 5.07 6.27
CA ASN A 394 0.73 4.81 7.70
C ASN A 394 1.19 6.05 8.47
N MET A 395 0.38 6.52 9.42
CA MET A 395 0.64 7.77 10.13
C MET A 395 1.81 7.70 11.12
N ARG A 396 2.18 6.52 11.61
CA ARG A 396 3.19 6.36 12.69
C ARG A 396 4.52 7.00 12.29
N ASN A 397 4.91 8.06 13.02
CA ASN A 397 6.08 8.92 12.74
C ASN A 397 6.09 9.62 11.36
N ALA A 398 4.98 9.58 10.62
CA ALA A 398 4.84 10.17 9.28
C ALA A 398 3.76 11.26 9.21
N LYS A 399 3.19 11.68 10.35
CA LYS A 399 2.19 12.77 10.41
C LYS A 399 2.65 14.07 9.76
N MET A 400 3.95 14.37 9.80
CA MET A 400 4.53 15.59 9.20
C MET A 400 4.87 15.45 7.72
N ASP A 401 4.70 14.25 7.14
CA ASP A 401 5.02 13.98 5.73
C ASP A 401 3.84 14.25 4.79
N VAL A 402 2.71 14.67 5.34
CA VAL A 402 1.46 14.77 4.61
C VAL A 402 0.87 16.16 4.64
N GLU A 403 0.26 16.53 3.51
CA GLU A 403 -0.45 17.79 3.33
C GLU A 403 -1.73 17.53 2.52
N TRP A 404 -2.76 18.35 2.76
CA TRP A 404 -3.99 18.35 1.98
C TRP A 404 -3.89 19.33 0.82
N LEU A 405 -3.58 18.82 -0.37
CA LEU A 405 -3.21 19.63 -1.51
C LEU A 405 -4.36 19.78 -2.50
N HIS A 406 -4.50 21.01 -3.01
CA HIS A 406 -5.31 21.31 -4.19
C HIS A 406 -4.34 21.51 -5.36
N TYR A 407 -4.32 20.56 -6.29
CA TYR A 407 -3.34 20.53 -7.38
C TYR A 407 -3.51 21.63 -8.43
N ASN A 408 -4.69 22.27 -8.48
CA ASN A 408 -4.92 23.46 -9.30
C ASN A 408 -4.09 24.68 -8.84
N ASN A 409 -3.66 24.72 -7.57
CA ASN A 409 -2.89 25.82 -7.01
C ASN A 409 -1.39 25.49 -6.99
N VAL A 410 -0.76 25.61 -8.17
CA VAL A 410 0.67 25.30 -8.37
C VAL A 410 1.59 26.12 -7.47
N THR A 411 1.21 27.37 -7.15
CA THR A 411 1.98 28.22 -6.22
C THR A 411 1.99 27.63 -4.81
N LYS A 412 0.83 27.14 -4.34
CA LYS A 412 0.72 26.46 -3.03
C LYS A 412 1.49 25.14 -3.03
N THR A 413 1.34 24.29 -4.05
CA THR A 413 2.06 23.01 -4.09
C THR A 413 3.57 23.23 -4.16
N SER A 414 4.05 24.22 -4.92
CA SER A 414 5.46 24.60 -4.97
C SER A 414 5.97 25.19 -3.65
N ALA A 415 5.16 26.00 -2.96
CA ALA A 415 5.50 26.55 -1.66
C ALA A 415 5.62 25.45 -0.59
N VAL A 416 4.69 24.49 -0.58
CA VAL A 416 4.75 23.30 0.29
C VAL A 416 6.00 22.48 0.00
N GLN A 417 6.29 22.23 -1.29
CA GLN A 417 7.49 21.51 -1.69
C GLN A 417 8.77 22.17 -1.16
N MET A 418 8.85 23.51 -1.23
CA MET A 418 9.97 24.28 -0.69
C MET A 418 10.02 24.26 0.85
N GLN A 419 8.87 24.39 1.52
CA GLN A 419 8.76 24.37 2.97
C GLN A 419 9.28 23.05 3.57
N HIS A 420 8.99 21.94 2.90
CA HIS A 420 9.39 20.60 3.34
C HIS A 420 10.74 20.14 2.78
N GLY A 421 11.44 21.00 2.04
CA GLY A 421 12.77 20.70 1.51
C GLY A 421 12.79 19.59 0.45
N VAL A 422 11.67 19.34 -0.23
CA VAL A 422 11.56 18.32 -1.27
C VAL A 422 12.23 18.82 -2.56
N PRO A 423 13.13 18.04 -3.20
CA PRO A 423 13.85 18.45 -4.41
C PRO A 423 12.92 18.87 -5.55
N ARG A 424 13.32 19.88 -6.35
CA ARG A 424 12.49 20.46 -7.44
C ARG A 424 12.17 19.49 -8.56
N GLU A 425 13.02 18.48 -8.72
CA GLU A 425 12.90 17.37 -9.67
C GLU A 425 11.66 16.53 -9.37
N LYS A 426 11.25 16.45 -8.10
CA LYS A 426 10.08 15.71 -7.65
C LYS A 426 8.90 16.66 -7.41
N ARG A 427 8.28 17.10 -8.51
CA ARG A 427 7.15 18.03 -8.45
C ARG A 427 5.91 17.39 -7.83
N LEU A 428 5.23 18.14 -6.96
CA LEU A 428 3.93 17.77 -6.39
C LEU A 428 2.81 18.05 -7.40
N LEU A 429 2.72 17.19 -8.41
CA LEU A 429 1.66 17.20 -9.43
C LEU A 429 0.63 16.13 -9.14
N ILE A 430 -0.58 16.29 -9.70
CA ILE A 430 -1.60 15.25 -9.61
C ILE A 430 -1.09 13.98 -10.31
N PRO A 431 -1.21 12.80 -9.70
CA PRO A 431 -0.89 11.54 -10.34
C PRO A 431 -1.71 11.32 -11.62
N SER A 432 -1.10 10.78 -12.68
CA SER A 432 -1.76 10.59 -13.98
C SER A 432 -2.84 9.51 -13.97
N ASP A 433 -2.90 8.68 -12.93
CA ASP A 433 -3.98 7.70 -12.73
C ASP A 433 -5.22 8.30 -12.03
N ILE A 434 -5.12 9.52 -11.51
CA ILE A 434 -6.22 10.26 -10.86
C ILE A 434 -6.64 11.42 -11.77
N THR A 435 -7.11 11.12 -12.98
CA THR A 435 -7.66 12.13 -13.89
C THR A 435 -9.13 11.86 -14.18
N PRO A 436 -9.94 12.90 -14.50
CA PRO A 436 -11.34 12.72 -14.85
C PRO A 436 -11.57 11.75 -16.01
N GLU A 437 -10.60 11.61 -16.91
CA GLU A 437 -10.66 10.67 -18.04
C GLU A 437 -10.52 9.21 -17.59
N ASN A 438 -9.71 8.95 -16.57
CA ASN A 438 -9.40 7.60 -16.10
C ASN A 438 -10.42 7.07 -15.08
N ILE A 439 -10.88 7.93 -14.16
CA ILE A 439 -11.74 7.52 -13.04
C ILE A 439 -13.06 8.31 -12.94
N GLY A 440 -13.33 9.21 -13.88
CA GLY A 440 -14.53 10.05 -13.85
C GLY A 440 -14.49 11.11 -12.75
N ASN A 441 -15.62 11.81 -12.57
CA ASN A 441 -15.79 12.79 -11.49
C ASN A 441 -16.80 12.24 -10.46
N PRO A 442 -16.46 12.20 -9.15
CA PRO A 442 -17.29 11.58 -8.13
C PRO A 442 -18.63 12.29 -7.90
N PHE A 443 -18.77 13.55 -8.31
CA PHE A 443 -19.98 14.35 -8.11
C PHE A 443 -20.97 14.28 -9.28
N ILE A 444 -20.65 13.56 -10.35
CA ILE A 444 -21.61 13.35 -11.44
C ILE A 444 -22.69 12.39 -10.96
N GLN A 445 -23.95 12.84 -10.97
CA GLN A 445 -25.08 11.95 -10.65
C GLN A 445 -25.26 10.91 -11.76
N PRO A 446 -25.56 9.64 -11.42
CA PRO A 446 -25.92 8.64 -12.40
C PRO A 446 -27.21 9.07 -13.12
N LYS A 447 -27.32 8.69 -14.40
CA LYS A 447 -28.55 8.92 -15.18
C LYS A 447 -29.48 7.74 -14.93
N PHE A 448 -30.69 8.03 -14.49
CA PHE A 448 -31.73 7.04 -14.29
C PHE A 448 -32.80 7.17 -15.37
N GLY A 449 -33.32 6.03 -15.84
CA GLY A 449 -34.48 5.96 -16.70
C GLY A 449 -35.74 6.48 -15.99
N LYS A 450 -36.75 6.87 -16.76
CA LYS A 450 -38.04 7.34 -16.19
C LYS A 450 -38.77 6.26 -15.39
N ASP A 451 -38.48 5.00 -15.67
CA ASP A 451 -39.14 3.83 -15.06
C ASP A 451 -38.27 3.16 -13.97
N ASP A 452 -37.09 3.73 -13.66
CA ASP A 452 -36.18 3.15 -12.68
C ASP A 452 -36.66 3.45 -11.25
N TRP A 453 -36.86 2.41 -10.45
CA TRP A 453 -37.16 2.57 -9.03
C TRP A 453 -35.91 2.98 -8.25
N LEU A 454 -35.90 4.21 -7.73
CA LEU A 454 -34.80 4.76 -6.95
C LEU A 454 -34.99 4.53 -5.46
N ASN A 455 -34.06 3.79 -4.85
CA ASN A 455 -34.01 3.63 -3.40
C ASN A 455 -32.60 4.01 -2.89
N PRO A 456 -32.46 5.06 -2.04
CA PRO A 456 -33.51 5.95 -1.55
C PRO A 456 -34.03 6.90 -2.66
N PRO A 457 -35.26 7.43 -2.53
CA PRO A 457 -35.81 8.36 -3.50
C PRO A 457 -34.92 9.60 -3.63
N PHE A 458 -34.95 10.22 -4.81
CA PHE A 458 -34.20 11.45 -5.06
C PHE A 458 -34.82 12.61 -4.27
N ASN A 459 -33.98 13.35 -3.55
CA ASN A 459 -34.36 14.52 -2.77
C ASN A 459 -33.36 15.64 -3.03
N GLU A 460 -33.83 16.76 -3.58
CA GLU A 460 -32.96 17.87 -4.02
C GLU A 460 -32.08 18.45 -2.90
N THR A 461 -32.55 18.41 -1.65
CA THR A 461 -31.82 18.92 -0.49
C THR A 461 -30.76 17.93 -0.03
N LEU A 462 -31.15 16.66 0.18
CA LEU A 462 -30.26 15.62 0.71
C LEU A 462 -29.24 15.10 -0.32
N ASP A 463 -29.56 15.22 -1.61
CA ASP A 463 -28.73 14.74 -2.72
C ASP A 463 -27.98 15.85 -3.45
N LYS A 464 -27.93 17.03 -2.82
CA LYS A 464 -27.22 18.19 -3.34
C LYS A 464 -25.70 17.92 -3.37
N LEU A 465 -25.19 17.70 -4.57
CA LEU A 465 -23.76 17.59 -4.83
C LEU A 465 -23.20 18.90 -5.40
N PRO A 466 -21.90 19.18 -5.19
CA PRO A 466 -21.27 20.38 -5.72
C PRO A 466 -21.16 20.30 -7.24
N ASN A 467 -21.00 21.44 -7.90
CA ASN A 467 -20.84 21.48 -9.36
C ASN A 467 -19.56 20.72 -9.79
N PRO A 468 -19.67 19.64 -10.59
CA PRO A 468 -18.52 18.82 -11.01
C PRO A 468 -17.46 19.61 -11.77
N ARG A 469 -17.84 20.68 -12.49
CA ARG A 469 -16.89 21.52 -13.25
C ARG A 469 -15.92 22.28 -12.34
N ASN A 470 -16.37 22.63 -11.14
CA ASN A 470 -15.56 23.37 -10.17
C ASN A 470 -14.87 22.43 -9.16
N HIS A 471 -15.32 21.18 -9.07
CA HIS A 471 -14.82 20.15 -8.15
C HIS A 471 -14.29 18.96 -8.93
N THR A 472 -13.22 19.20 -9.68
CA THR A 472 -12.45 18.13 -10.32
C THR A 472 -11.43 17.55 -9.33
N TRP A 473 -10.81 16.42 -9.65
CA TRP A 473 -9.70 15.87 -8.86
C TRP A 473 -8.54 16.85 -8.62
N HIS A 474 -8.37 17.86 -9.49
CA HIS A 474 -7.38 18.92 -9.28
C HIS A 474 -7.79 19.94 -8.22
N ASN A 475 -9.08 20.09 -7.97
CA ASN A 475 -9.67 21.05 -7.03
C ASN A 475 -10.01 20.41 -5.68
N LEU A 476 -9.99 19.08 -5.58
CA LEU A 476 -10.26 18.41 -4.32
C LEU A 476 -9.03 18.46 -3.40
N PRO A 477 -9.22 18.60 -2.06
CA PRO A 477 -8.14 18.43 -1.10
C PRO A 477 -7.76 16.95 -1.04
N LEU A 478 -6.63 16.59 -1.63
CA LEU A 478 -6.11 15.22 -1.58
C LEU A 478 -4.94 15.16 -0.59
N MET A 479 -5.03 14.25 0.38
CA MET A 479 -3.92 13.93 1.27
C MET A 479 -2.80 13.38 0.43
N THR A 480 -1.66 14.03 0.48
CA THR A 480 -0.50 13.73 -0.35
C THR A 480 0.71 13.52 0.55
N ASN A 481 1.39 12.38 0.39
CA ASN A 481 2.72 12.21 0.96
C ASN A 481 3.71 13.03 0.13
N ILE A 482 4.25 14.09 0.72
CA ILE A 482 5.06 15.09 0.02
C ILE A 482 6.44 14.55 -0.37
N HIS A 483 7.04 13.66 0.43
CA HIS A 483 8.36 13.10 0.16
C HIS A 483 8.32 12.01 -0.91
N SER A 484 7.20 11.27 -0.99
CA SER A 484 6.97 10.32 -2.06
C SER A 484 6.27 10.93 -3.28
N ALA A 485 5.73 12.15 -3.18
CA ALA A 485 4.85 12.78 -4.16
C ALA A 485 3.66 11.89 -4.57
N SER A 486 3.18 11.04 -3.65
CA SER A 486 2.10 10.09 -3.89
C SER A 486 0.84 10.47 -3.12
N VAL A 487 -0.31 10.29 -3.75
CA VAL A 487 -1.63 10.39 -3.11
C VAL A 487 -2.05 8.96 -2.73
N PRO A 488 -1.98 8.51 -1.47
CA PRO A 488 -2.36 7.15 -1.09
C PRO A 488 -3.82 6.84 -1.41
N ALA A 489 -4.11 5.58 -1.74
CA ALA A 489 -5.48 5.12 -1.90
C ALA A 489 -6.21 4.99 -0.55
N LEU A 490 -5.47 4.67 0.51
CA LEU A 490 -5.99 4.40 1.83
C LEU A 490 -5.05 4.96 2.92
N LEU A 491 -5.64 5.49 3.98
CA LEU A 491 -4.95 6.08 5.12
C LEU A 491 -5.17 5.18 6.34
N HIS A 492 -4.10 4.78 7.02
CA HIS A 492 -4.11 4.07 8.29
C HIS A 492 -3.54 4.99 9.38
N VAL A 493 -4.41 5.46 10.29
CA VAL A 493 -4.15 6.57 11.24
C VAL A 493 -3.59 6.09 12.59
N ASP A 494 -3.27 4.79 12.74
CA ASP A 494 -2.58 4.17 13.91
C ASP A 494 -3.11 4.64 15.29
N GLY A 495 -4.43 4.80 15.39
CA GLY A 495 -5.18 4.99 16.65
C GLY A 495 -5.14 6.36 17.36
N ASP A 496 -4.54 7.42 16.81
CA ASP A 496 -4.63 8.75 17.45
C ASP A 496 -6.02 9.37 17.19
N HIS A 497 -6.92 9.26 18.17
CA HIS A 497 -8.30 9.74 18.08
C HIS A 497 -8.41 11.23 17.70
N SER A 498 -7.51 12.08 18.20
CA SER A 498 -7.52 13.51 17.89
C SER A 498 -7.21 13.80 16.42
N VAL A 499 -6.38 12.95 15.82
CA VAL A 499 -6.02 13.02 14.40
C VAL A 499 -7.10 12.35 13.55
N LEU A 500 -7.69 11.25 14.02
CA LEU A 500 -8.78 10.55 13.34
C LEU A 500 -9.95 11.47 13.04
N ASP A 501 -10.46 12.19 14.04
CA ASP A 501 -11.60 13.12 13.85
C ASP A 501 -11.24 14.26 12.90
N LYS A 502 -10.06 14.85 13.09
CA LYS A 502 -9.57 15.92 12.23
C LYS A 502 -9.45 15.47 10.78
N TRP A 503 -8.75 14.36 10.51
CA TRP A 503 -8.52 13.88 9.16
C TRP A 503 -9.78 13.38 8.49
N TRP A 504 -10.73 12.83 9.25
CA TRP A 504 -12.06 12.52 8.73
C TRP A 504 -12.74 13.78 8.16
N SER A 505 -12.75 14.89 8.92
CA SER A 505 -13.33 16.16 8.44
C SER A 505 -12.56 16.81 7.28
N GLU A 506 -11.29 16.45 7.07
CA GLU A 506 -10.48 16.93 5.94
C GLU A 506 -10.67 16.09 4.67
N MET A 507 -11.29 14.91 4.75
CA MET A 507 -11.58 14.07 3.59
C MET A 507 -12.46 14.82 2.59
N TRP A 508 -12.07 14.78 1.30
CA TRP A 508 -12.74 15.54 0.24
C TRP A 508 -14.24 15.22 0.08
N TYR A 509 -14.69 14.03 0.45
CA TYR A 509 -16.10 13.64 0.36
C TYR A 509 -16.90 13.96 1.62
N GLN A 510 -16.26 14.26 2.76
CA GLN A 510 -16.95 14.37 4.05
C GLN A 510 -18.08 15.42 4.03
N PRO A 511 -17.90 16.63 3.46
CA PRO A 511 -18.97 17.63 3.38
C PRO A 511 -20.20 17.19 2.58
N TRP A 512 -20.06 16.16 1.74
CA TRP A 512 -21.12 15.62 0.90
C TRP A 512 -21.38 14.14 1.17
N ALA A 513 -20.90 13.61 2.30
CA ALA A 513 -20.87 12.18 2.56
C ALA A 513 -22.27 11.56 2.52
N ARG A 514 -23.30 12.25 3.05
CA ARG A 514 -24.69 11.78 2.97
C ARG A 514 -25.16 11.68 1.52
N ALA A 515 -25.01 12.75 0.75
CA ALA A 515 -25.44 12.79 -0.65
C ALA A 515 -24.70 11.74 -1.51
N LEU A 516 -23.39 11.55 -1.27
CA LEU A 516 -22.58 10.56 -1.97
C LEU A 516 -22.95 9.13 -1.55
N LEU A 517 -23.26 8.89 -0.27
CA LEU A 517 -23.74 7.60 0.19
C LEU A 517 -25.11 7.28 -0.40
N ARG A 518 -26.06 8.23 -0.41
CA ARG A 518 -27.36 8.08 -1.07
C ARG A 518 -27.20 7.81 -2.56
N LYS A 519 -26.26 8.49 -3.22
CA LYS A 519 -25.88 8.20 -4.62
C LYS A 519 -25.40 6.75 -4.79
N TYR A 520 -24.55 6.23 -3.91
CA TYR A 520 -24.08 4.84 -3.95
C TYR A 520 -25.21 3.82 -3.74
N MET A 521 -26.18 4.14 -2.87
CA MET A 521 -27.30 3.26 -2.51
C MET A 521 -28.30 3.06 -3.66
N ARG A 522 -28.45 4.08 -4.52
CA ARG A 522 -29.31 4.03 -5.72
C ARG A 522 -28.72 3.07 -6.74
N THR A 523 -29.04 1.81 -6.54
CA THR A 523 -28.68 0.73 -7.45
C THR A 523 -29.28 1.03 -8.82
N PRO A 524 -28.50 0.97 -9.92
CA PRO A 524 -29.09 0.92 -11.24
C PRO A 524 -29.87 -0.39 -11.35
N ASN A 525 -31.19 -0.31 -11.41
CA ASN A 525 -32.01 -1.47 -11.71
C ASN A 525 -32.15 -1.57 -13.23
N GLY A 526 -31.87 -2.72 -13.82
CA GLY A 526 -32.12 -2.96 -15.26
C GLY A 526 -30.95 -3.53 -16.04
N PHE A 527 -30.96 -3.29 -17.35
CA PHE A 527 -30.07 -3.92 -18.31
C PHE A 527 -28.59 -3.63 -18.07
N ASP A 528 -28.23 -2.38 -17.72
CA ASP A 528 -26.83 -1.97 -17.56
C ASP A 528 -26.18 -2.63 -16.32
N ALA A 529 -26.93 -2.78 -15.24
CA ALA A 529 -26.47 -3.52 -14.05
C ALA A 529 -26.39 -5.02 -14.31
N ALA A 530 -27.36 -5.60 -15.03
CA ALA A 530 -27.34 -7.01 -15.41
C ALA A 530 -26.15 -7.33 -16.34
N GLN A 531 -25.91 -6.50 -17.34
CA GLN A 531 -24.74 -6.60 -18.21
C GLN A 531 -23.44 -6.45 -17.42
N SER A 532 -23.34 -5.46 -16.53
CA SER A 532 -22.16 -5.28 -15.68
C SER A 532 -21.91 -6.50 -14.78
N SER A 533 -22.96 -7.16 -14.30
CA SER A 533 -22.83 -8.41 -13.52
C SER A 533 -22.28 -9.57 -14.34
N LEU A 534 -22.74 -9.71 -15.59
CA LEU A 534 -22.35 -10.80 -16.48
C LEU A 534 -20.92 -10.64 -17.00
N LEU A 535 -20.50 -9.40 -17.26
CA LEU A 535 -19.19 -9.08 -17.82
C LEU A 535 -18.12 -8.81 -16.77
N GLY A 536 -18.45 -8.84 -15.47
CA GLY A 536 -17.50 -8.52 -14.41
C GLY A 536 -17.11 -7.05 -14.36
N GLY A 537 -18.06 -6.16 -14.66
CA GLY A 537 -17.88 -4.71 -14.57
C GLY A 537 -17.60 -4.25 -13.14
N GLN A 538 -17.12 -3.01 -13.02
CA GLN A 538 -16.72 -2.37 -11.75
C GLN A 538 -17.85 -2.25 -10.70
N GLU A 539 -19.09 -2.52 -11.08
CA GLU A 539 -20.22 -2.60 -10.14
C GLU A 539 -20.36 -3.98 -9.45
N TRP A 540 -19.63 -5.00 -9.93
CA TRP A 540 -19.73 -6.41 -9.52
C TRP A 540 -18.37 -7.02 -9.18
N TRP A 541 -17.63 -6.29 -8.34
CA TRP A 541 -16.35 -6.75 -7.78
C TRP A 541 -16.48 -8.09 -7.06
N ASP A 542 -17.50 -8.23 -6.22
CA ASP A 542 -17.84 -9.45 -5.48
C ASP A 542 -19.05 -10.13 -6.14
N MET A 543 -18.96 -11.43 -6.39
CA MET A 543 -20.02 -12.22 -7.04
C MET A 543 -21.31 -12.31 -6.21
N ARG A 544 -21.23 -12.12 -4.89
CA ARG A 544 -22.41 -12.05 -4.02
C ARG A 544 -23.23 -10.77 -4.28
N GLY A 545 -22.57 -9.74 -4.82
CA GLY A 545 -23.17 -8.44 -5.05
C GLY A 545 -23.63 -7.76 -3.76
N GLY A 546 -24.62 -6.90 -3.94
CA GLY A 546 -25.20 -6.07 -2.89
C GLY A 546 -24.73 -4.62 -2.99
N ARG A 547 -25.63 -3.67 -2.74
CA ARG A 547 -25.31 -2.27 -2.53
C ARG A 547 -26.06 -1.80 -1.29
N GLY A 548 -25.44 -0.94 -0.51
CA GLY A 548 -26.08 -0.34 0.66
C GLY A 548 -26.15 -1.18 1.93
N GLY A 549 -25.30 -2.19 2.02
CA GLY A 549 -25.17 -3.05 3.18
C GLY A 549 -23.84 -3.78 3.16
N LEU A 550 -23.73 -4.78 4.00
CA LEU A 550 -22.50 -5.50 4.25
C LEU A 550 -22.78 -6.97 4.50
N TRP A 551 -21.79 -7.80 4.20
CA TRP A 551 -21.84 -9.23 4.46
C TRP A 551 -21.21 -9.56 5.81
N THR A 552 -21.67 -10.60 6.48
CA THR A 552 -20.94 -11.21 7.59
C THR A 552 -20.09 -12.38 7.09
N ASP A 553 -19.12 -12.81 7.89
CA ASP A 553 -18.33 -14.03 7.64
C ASP A 553 -19.18 -15.31 7.55
N LYS A 554 -20.44 -15.26 8.02
CA LYS A 554 -21.44 -16.34 7.92
C LYS A 554 -22.30 -16.28 6.64
N GLY A 555 -22.13 -15.25 5.81
CA GLY A 555 -22.94 -15.03 4.61
C GLY A 555 -24.30 -14.39 4.88
N GLU A 556 -24.47 -13.69 6.01
CA GLU A 556 -25.67 -12.91 6.30
C GLU A 556 -25.50 -11.49 5.73
N TRP A 557 -26.57 -10.91 5.18
CA TRP A 557 -26.60 -9.53 4.72
C TRP A 557 -27.16 -8.63 5.82
N LEU A 558 -26.42 -7.58 6.17
CA LEU A 558 -26.86 -6.54 7.12
C LEU A 558 -27.01 -5.22 6.38
N ALA A 559 -28.10 -4.51 6.65
CA ALA A 559 -28.30 -3.18 6.09
C ALA A 559 -27.30 -2.18 6.69
N TYR A 560 -26.88 -1.17 5.91
CA TYR A 560 -25.99 -0.13 6.42
C TYR A 560 -26.55 0.54 7.69
N THR A 561 -27.84 0.84 7.72
CA THR A 561 -28.52 1.50 8.85
C THR A 561 -28.57 0.63 10.10
N GLU A 562 -28.57 -0.70 9.98
CA GLU A 562 -28.53 -1.63 11.12
C GLU A 562 -27.21 -1.52 11.89
N VAL A 563 -26.11 -1.33 11.17
CA VAL A 563 -24.76 -1.26 11.76
C VAL A 563 -24.38 0.18 12.12
N CYS A 564 -24.67 1.14 11.24
CA CYS A 564 -24.16 2.50 11.31
C CYS A 564 -25.18 3.59 11.62
N GLY A 565 -26.48 3.29 11.60
CA GLY A 565 -27.53 4.30 11.82
C GLY A 565 -27.51 4.98 13.21
N SER A 566 -26.76 4.43 14.18
CA SER A 566 -26.54 5.08 15.48
C SER A 566 -25.35 6.04 15.52
N TYR A 567 -24.58 6.17 14.43
CA TYR A 567 -23.35 6.95 14.36
C TYR A 567 -23.41 8.04 13.28
N ASP A 568 -24.59 8.32 12.71
CA ASP A 568 -24.75 9.25 11.59
C ASP A 568 -24.29 10.67 11.92
N LYS A 569 -24.42 11.09 13.18
CA LYS A 569 -23.94 12.41 13.63
C LYS A 569 -22.42 12.52 13.51
N GLU A 570 -21.68 11.49 13.94
CA GLU A 570 -20.22 11.45 13.86
C GLU A 570 -19.68 11.27 12.43
N LEU A 571 -20.54 10.85 11.49
CA LEU A 571 -20.18 10.62 10.09
C LEU A 571 -20.43 11.85 9.23
N PHE A 572 -21.65 12.40 9.30
CA PHE A 572 -22.11 13.45 8.39
C PHE A 572 -22.01 14.85 8.98
N ASP A 573 -22.28 15.00 10.28
CA ASP A 573 -22.28 16.30 10.98
C ASP A 573 -23.08 17.41 10.24
N ASP A 574 -24.25 17.04 9.70
CA ASP A 574 -25.03 17.86 8.77
C ASP A 574 -26.43 18.25 9.27
N ASP A 575 -26.73 17.97 10.54
CA ASP A 575 -28.01 18.25 11.23
C ASP A 575 -29.28 17.65 10.56
N PHE A 576 -29.15 16.78 9.56
CA PHE A 576 -30.29 16.13 8.90
C PHE A 576 -30.82 14.88 9.63
N GLY A 577 -30.24 14.55 10.79
CA GLY A 577 -30.65 13.40 11.59
C GLY A 577 -30.16 12.05 11.07
N PRO A 578 -30.75 10.94 11.54
CA PRO A 578 -30.32 9.60 11.15
C PRO A 578 -30.54 9.31 9.67
N PHE A 579 -29.62 8.57 9.07
CA PHE A 579 -29.65 8.16 7.67
C PHE A 579 -30.85 7.26 7.39
N GLY A 580 -31.60 7.56 6.34
CA GLY A 580 -32.86 6.88 6.01
C GLY A 580 -34.06 7.33 6.85
N LYS A 581 -33.88 8.23 7.82
CA LYS A 581 -34.94 8.81 8.65
C LYS A 581 -34.92 10.34 8.62
N GLU A 582 -34.39 10.93 7.56
CA GLU A 582 -34.17 12.38 7.47
C GLU A 582 -35.47 13.20 7.46
N SER A 583 -36.60 12.58 7.09
CA SER A 583 -37.93 13.20 7.10
C SER A 583 -38.66 13.16 8.45
N GLY A 584 -38.06 12.60 9.50
CA GLY A 584 -38.69 12.46 10.82
C GLY A 584 -39.79 11.39 10.90
N GLU A 585 -39.88 10.48 9.92
CA GLU A 585 -40.81 9.35 9.96
C GLU A 585 -40.27 8.22 10.85
N ASP A 586 -40.62 8.26 12.13
CA ASP A 586 -40.33 7.20 13.09
C ASP A 586 -41.53 6.24 13.35
N ALA A 587 -42.56 6.21 12.50
CA ALA A 587 -43.83 5.54 12.87
C ALA A 587 -44.27 4.31 12.05
N ASP A 588 -43.99 4.19 10.74
CA ASP A 588 -44.83 3.33 9.90
C ASP A 588 -44.10 2.42 8.88
N GLU A 589 -42.81 2.07 9.05
CA GLU A 589 -42.21 1.01 8.21
C GLU A 589 -42.58 -0.39 8.74
N PRO A 590 -43.24 -1.24 7.93
CA PRO A 590 -43.62 -2.58 8.35
C PRO A 590 -42.39 -3.49 8.45
N VAL A 591 -42.11 -3.96 9.66
CA VAL A 591 -41.12 -5.01 9.97
C VAL A 591 -41.80 -6.35 9.76
N TYR A 592 -41.33 -7.16 8.83
CA TYR A 592 -41.94 -8.48 8.55
C TYR A 592 -41.24 -9.62 9.30
N ASN A 593 -42.00 -10.64 9.71
CA ASN A 593 -41.43 -11.90 10.16
C ASN A 593 -41.00 -12.76 8.97
N ARG A 594 -40.29 -13.86 9.26
CA ARG A 594 -39.87 -14.89 8.28
C ARG A 594 -41.02 -15.52 7.47
N PHE A 595 -42.26 -15.20 7.79
CA PHE A 595 -43.48 -15.65 7.11
C PHE A 595 -44.22 -14.50 6.41
N GLY A 596 -43.60 -13.33 6.27
CA GLY A 596 -44.19 -12.18 5.58
C GLY A 596 -45.29 -11.44 6.35
N ASN A 597 -45.41 -11.61 7.66
CA ASN A 597 -46.39 -10.88 8.48
C ASN A 597 -45.76 -9.69 9.19
N VAL A 598 -46.46 -8.55 9.24
CA VAL A 598 -46.02 -7.34 9.94
C VAL A 598 -45.97 -7.58 11.46
N ILE A 599 -44.78 -7.43 12.04
CA ILE A 599 -44.48 -7.47 13.47
C ILE A 599 -44.58 -6.07 14.10
N LYS A 600 -44.27 -5.01 13.34
CA LYS A 600 -44.25 -3.61 13.81
C LYS A 600 -44.38 -2.66 12.62
N GLY A 601 -45.04 -1.51 12.76
CA GLY A 601 -45.30 -0.55 11.67
C GLY A 601 -46.65 -0.78 10.97
N LYS A 602 -47.08 0.14 10.10
CA LYS A 602 -48.31 0.01 9.31
C LYS A 602 -47.97 -0.38 7.88
N GLU A 603 -48.71 -1.32 7.32
CA GLU A 603 -48.72 -1.51 5.86
C GLU A 603 -49.24 -0.25 5.18
N LYS A 604 -48.53 0.23 4.17
CA LYS A 604 -49.07 1.28 3.29
C LYS A 604 -50.30 0.69 2.59
N PRO A 605 -51.47 1.35 2.63
CA PRO A 605 -52.66 0.85 1.96
C PRO A 605 -52.38 0.74 0.46
N ASP A 606 -52.76 -0.41 -0.12
CA ASP A 606 -52.66 -0.67 -1.56
C ASP A 606 -53.34 0.47 -2.33
N ILE A 607 -52.54 1.23 -3.07
CA ILE A 607 -53.05 2.18 -4.06
C ILE A 607 -53.27 1.35 -5.33
N TRP A 608 -54.52 0.92 -5.53
CA TRP A 608 -55.00 0.25 -6.73
C TRP A 608 -55.07 1.20 -7.93
#